data_AF-A0A536XMA1-F1
#
_entry.id   AF-A0A536XMA1-F1
#
_cell.length_a   1.000
_cell.length_b   1.000
_cell.length_c   1.000
_cell.angle_alpha   90.00
_cell.angle_beta   90.00
_cell.angle_gamma   90.00
#
_symmetry.space_group_name_H-M   'P 1'
#
loop_
_entity.id
_entity.type
_entity.pdbx_description
1 polymer ?
#
loop_
_entity_poly.entity_id
_entity_poly.type
_entity_poly.pdbx_seq_one_letter_code
_entity_poly.pdbx_strand_id
1 'polypeptide(L)'
;MTDGALHRHYLHYSELPYSMRVLYTAALLVLSLGYLFALVYIFHTYAGRAGGSPNMMSYDDLVVAYAGSGKGSRLESALRGPMSTMLPPDESQPIVAWVQAGADRARYDKDIKPVIDKRCMSCHDGSNPHIANLGNWETMKKLTEQDTGADIFTLVRVSHIHLFGLTFIFFIVGLIFSHAYVRPVWFKCVVIAVPYVCLTCDIFSWYIVKVFHPFAWVTMGAGAVMGMSFALMWLISMYQLWFSKTPKPVAQRSGAETMIVG
;
A
#
# COMPACT_ATOMS: atom_id res chain seq x y z
N MET A 1 20.58 -21.20 24.04
CA MET A 1 19.21 -21.31 24.58
C MET A 1 18.37 -22.14 23.61
N THR A 2 18.29 -23.43 23.96
CA THR A 2 17.45 -24.54 23.44
C THR A 2 17.22 -24.65 21.93
N ASP A 3 18.09 -25.45 21.29
CA ASP A 3 17.75 -26.31 20.15
C ASP A 3 16.70 -27.34 20.59
N GLY A 4 15.49 -26.89 20.91
CA GLY A 4 14.38 -27.76 21.30
C GLY A 4 13.98 -28.67 20.15
N ALA A 5 13.54 -29.89 20.48
CA ALA A 5 13.05 -30.88 19.52
C ALA A 5 12.04 -30.28 18.54
N LEU A 6 12.01 -30.79 17.30
CA LEU A 6 11.05 -30.36 16.30
C LEU A 6 9.63 -30.71 16.75
N HIS A 7 8.68 -29.80 16.54
CA HIS A 7 7.27 -30.07 16.80
C HIS A 7 6.78 -31.19 15.86
N ARG A 8 5.91 -32.09 16.36
CA ARG A 8 5.40 -33.24 15.59
C ARG A 8 4.79 -32.85 14.24
N HIS A 9 4.09 -31.72 14.19
CA HIS A 9 3.42 -31.21 12.98
C HIS A 9 4.26 -30.22 12.16
N TYR A 10 5.51 -29.96 12.55
CA TYR A 10 6.41 -29.17 11.73
C TYR A 10 6.89 -30.02 10.54
N LEU A 11 6.76 -29.48 9.34
CA LEU A 11 7.31 -30.05 8.10
C LEU A 11 8.21 -29.02 7.46
N HIS A 12 9.45 -29.37 7.18
CA HIS A 12 10.36 -28.52 6.41
C HIS A 12 10.08 -28.66 4.90
N TYR A 13 10.51 -27.70 4.09
CA TYR A 13 10.32 -27.74 2.63
C TYR A 13 10.88 -28.99 1.95
N SER A 14 11.94 -29.59 2.50
CA SER A 14 12.54 -30.85 2.01
C SER A 14 11.65 -32.08 2.20
N GLU A 15 10.64 -31.99 3.08
CA GLU A 15 9.67 -33.04 3.37
C GLU A 15 8.35 -32.84 2.58
N LEU A 16 8.26 -31.77 1.77
CA LEU A 16 7.09 -31.48 0.95
C LEU A 16 7.26 -32.03 -0.48
N PRO A 17 6.17 -32.51 -1.12
CA PRO A 17 6.20 -32.91 -2.52
C PRO A 17 6.52 -31.73 -3.42
N TYR A 18 7.07 -32.01 -4.62
CA TYR A 18 7.46 -30.98 -5.57
C TYR A 18 6.27 -30.13 -6.02
N SER A 19 5.08 -30.73 -6.13
CA SER A 19 3.84 -30.02 -6.46
C SER A 19 3.54 -28.87 -5.49
N MET A 20 3.74 -29.08 -4.18
CA MET A 20 3.56 -28.04 -3.17
C MET A 20 4.68 -26.99 -3.22
N ARG A 21 5.93 -27.40 -3.46
CA ARG A 21 7.06 -26.46 -3.60
C ARG A 21 6.88 -25.54 -4.81
N VAL A 22 6.40 -26.08 -5.93
CA VAL A 22 6.06 -25.32 -7.14
C VAL A 22 4.89 -24.36 -6.85
N LEU A 23 3.82 -24.84 -6.21
CA LEU A 23 2.68 -24.00 -5.84
C LEU A 23 3.09 -22.82 -4.95
N TYR A 24 3.89 -23.07 -3.91
CA TYR A 24 4.37 -22.03 -3.00
C TYR A 24 5.27 -21.02 -3.72
N THR A 25 6.13 -21.49 -4.62
CA THR A 25 6.98 -20.60 -5.42
C THR A 25 6.17 -19.70 -6.33
N ALA A 26 5.20 -20.27 -7.07
CA ALA A 26 4.32 -19.50 -7.94
C ALA A 26 3.52 -18.45 -7.16
N ALA A 27 2.95 -18.83 -6.02
CA ALA A 27 2.22 -17.92 -5.14
C ALA A 27 3.12 -16.78 -4.63
N LEU A 28 4.32 -17.08 -4.12
CA LEU A 28 5.27 -16.08 -3.64
C LEU A 28 5.71 -15.11 -4.74
N LEU A 29 5.91 -15.58 -5.98
CA LEU A 29 6.28 -14.72 -7.11
C LEU A 29 5.15 -13.75 -7.47
N VAL A 30 3.92 -14.24 -7.65
CA VAL A 30 2.76 -13.39 -8.00
C VAL A 30 2.45 -12.40 -6.88
N LEU A 31 2.46 -12.84 -5.62
CA LEU A 31 2.24 -11.95 -4.47
C LEU A 31 3.32 -10.88 -4.37
N SER A 32 4.60 -11.22 -4.62
CA SER A 32 5.69 -10.24 -4.60
C SER A 32 5.56 -9.21 -5.71
N LEU A 33 5.15 -9.61 -6.92
CA LEU A 33 4.87 -8.69 -8.01
C LEU A 33 3.74 -7.73 -7.63
N GLY A 34 2.63 -8.24 -7.09
CA GLY A 34 1.54 -7.41 -6.59
C GLY A 34 1.98 -6.43 -5.51
N TYR A 35 2.82 -6.87 -4.58
CA TYR A 35 3.37 -6.02 -3.52
C TYR A 35 4.24 -4.88 -4.09
N LEU A 36 5.08 -5.15 -5.08
CA LEU A 36 5.88 -4.13 -5.75
C LEU A 36 5.02 -3.08 -6.46
N PHE A 37 3.97 -3.52 -7.18
CA PHE A 37 3.02 -2.61 -7.81
C PHE A 37 2.27 -1.74 -6.79
N ALA A 38 1.93 -2.30 -5.63
CA ALA A 38 1.32 -1.53 -4.54
C ALA A 38 2.27 -0.43 -4.02
N LEU A 39 3.57 -0.73 -3.85
CA LEU A 39 4.57 0.27 -3.45
C LEU A 39 4.70 1.41 -4.48
N VAL A 40 4.73 1.07 -5.77
CA VAL A 40 4.74 2.04 -6.87
C VAL A 40 3.47 2.90 -6.84
N TYR A 41 2.31 2.28 -6.63
CA TYR A 41 1.03 2.98 -6.55
C TYR A 41 0.98 3.96 -5.37
N ILE A 42 1.43 3.55 -4.17
CA ILE A 42 1.53 4.42 -3.00
C ILE A 42 2.41 5.62 -3.31
N PHE A 43 3.61 5.38 -3.88
CA PHE A 43 4.52 6.45 -4.24
C PHE A 43 3.87 7.48 -5.17
N HIS A 44 3.27 7.04 -6.28
CA HIS A 44 2.62 7.94 -7.23
C HIS A 44 1.35 8.62 -6.70
N THR A 45 0.69 8.04 -5.70
CA THR A 45 -0.54 8.60 -5.12
C THR A 45 -0.24 9.71 -4.10
N TYR A 46 0.87 9.58 -3.36
CA TYR A 46 1.16 10.43 -2.21
C TYR A 46 2.38 11.33 -2.36
N ALA A 47 3.42 10.95 -3.10
CA ALA A 47 4.65 11.75 -3.17
C ALA A 47 4.39 13.16 -3.75
N GLY A 48 4.90 14.19 -3.06
CA GLY A 48 4.78 15.59 -3.48
C GLY A 48 3.40 16.24 -3.24
N ARG A 49 2.45 15.52 -2.64
CA ARG A 49 1.09 16.00 -2.39
C ARG A 49 1.02 17.26 -1.50
N ALA A 50 1.94 17.40 -0.56
CA ALA A 50 2.08 18.59 0.29
C ALA A 50 2.90 19.72 -0.35
N GLY A 51 3.32 19.57 -1.62
CA GLY A 51 4.17 20.54 -2.32
C GLY A 51 5.66 20.36 -2.07
N GLY A 52 6.06 19.23 -1.49
CA GLY A 52 7.46 18.83 -1.32
C GLY A 52 8.08 18.23 -2.60
N SER A 53 9.25 17.60 -2.45
CA SER A 53 9.93 16.92 -3.56
C SER A 53 9.04 15.82 -4.17
N PRO A 54 8.83 15.78 -5.50
CA PRO A 54 8.05 14.73 -6.15
C PRO A 54 8.73 13.35 -6.08
N ASN A 55 10.00 13.31 -5.68
CA ASN A 55 10.82 12.09 -5.68
C ASN A 55 10.79 11.34 -4.33
N MET A 56 10.13 11.87 -3.30
CA MET A 56 10.08 11.25 -1.98
C MET A 56 8.75 11.52 -1.30
N MET A 57 8.15 10.46 -0.76
CA MET A 57 6.99 10.59 0.12
C MET A 57 7.43 11.08 1.49
N SER A 58 6.83 12.17 1.95
CA SER A 58 7.10 12.80 3.24
C SER A 58 5.97 12.58 4.24
N TYR A 59 6.25 12.89 5.51
CA TYR A 59 5.24 12.92 6.57
C TYR A 59 4.09 13.89 6.22
N ASP A 60 4.41 15.07 5.68
CA ASP A 60 3.42 16.09 5.36
C ASP A 60 2.50 15.65 4.22
N ASP A 61 3.02 14.92 3.22
CA ASP A 61 2.21 14.36 2.13
C ASP A 61 1.11 13.44 2.66
N LEU A 62 1.44 12.63 3.67
CA LEU A 62 0.50 11.72 4.31
C LEU A 62 -0.54 12.50 5.15
N VAL A 63 -0.11 13.51 5.90
CA VAL A 63 -1.04 14.38 6.64
C VAL A 63 -2.02 15.06 5.69
N VAL A 64 -1.54 15.63 4.59
CA VAL A 64 -2.40 16.27 3.57
C VAL A 64 -3.37 15.26 2.96
N ALA A 65 -2.94 14.03 2.69
CA ALA A 65 -3.82 13.01 2.14
C ALA A 65 -4.98 12.64 3.06
N TYR A 66 -4.73 12.50 4.36
CA TYR A 66 -5.74 12.03 5.32
C TYR A 66 -6.49 13.17 5.99
N ALA A 67 -5.81 14.17 6.55
CA ALA A 67 -6.41 15.32 7.23
C ALA A 67 -6.83 16.45 6.28
N GLY A 68 -6.28 16.45 5.06
CA GLY A 68 -6.45 17.53 4.11
C GLY A 68 -5.37 18.60 4.25
N SER A 69 -5.21 19.43 3.23
CA SER A 69 -4.23 20.51 3.25
C SER A 69 -4.56 21.63 4.25
N GLY A 70 -5.82 21.73 4.68
CA GLY A 70 -6.31 22.77 5.60
C GLY A 70 -6.23 24.20 5.06
N LYS A 71 -5.64 24.42 3.88
CA LYS A 71 -5.43 25.74 3.25
C LYS A 71 -5.75 25.77 1.76
N GLY A 72 -5.55 24.66 1.05
CA GLY A 72 -5.83 24.51 -0.38
C GLY A 72 -7.14 23.79 -0.65
N SER A 73 -7.57 23.80 -1.92
CA SER A 73 -8.80 23.13 -2.35
C SER A 73 -8.59 21.65 -2.67
N ARG A 74 -9.70 20.92 -2.79
CA ARG A 74 -9.69 19.53 -3.29
C ARG A 74 -9.10 19.44 -4.71
N LEU A 75 -9.38 20.42 -5.57
CA LEU A 75 -8.82 20.51 -6.92
C LEU A 75 -7.31 20.70 -6.90
N GLU A 76 -6.80 21.59 -6.05
CA GLU A 76 -5.35 21.82 -5.88
C GLU A 76 -4.65 20.56 -5.34
N SER A 77 -5.24 19.89 -4.35
CA SER A 77 -4.74 18.63 -3.78
C SER A 77 -4.69 17.52 -4.84
N ALA A 78 -5.71 17.43 -5.71
CA ALA A 78 -5.73 16.46 -6.80
C ALA A 78 -4.65 16.76 -7.86
N LEU A 79 -4.49 18.02 -8.26
CA LEU A 79 -3.47 18.46 -9.23
C LEU A 79 -2.04 18.29 -8.72
N ARG A 80 -1.81 18.33 -7.41
CA ARG A 80 -0.50 18.05 -6.80
C ARG A 80 -0.25 16.57 -6.50
N GLY A 81 -1.31 15.77 -6.40
CA GLY A 81 -1.21 14.33 -6.12
C GLY A 81 -1.54 13.48 -7.36
N PRO A 82 -2.69 12.78 -7.36
CA PRO A 82 -3.00 11.75 -8.36
C PRO A 82 -3.09 12.27 -9.81
N MET A 83 -3.33 13.56 -10.03
CA MET A 83 -3.42 14.16 -11.37
C MET A 83 -2.17 14.96 -11.77
N SER A 84 -1.09 14.91 -10.98
CA SER A 84 0.15 15.67 -11.21
C SER A 84 0.82 15.41 -12.56
N THR A 85 0.63 14.21 -13.13
CA THR A 85 1.20 13.81 -14.42
C THR A 85 0.26 14.04 -15.61
N MET A 86 -0.99 14.45 -15.36
CA MET A 86 -2.03 14.59 -16.40
C MET A 86 -2.02 15.97 -17.05
N LEU A 87 -1.36 16.94 -16.43
CA LEU A 87 -1.33 18.32 -16.88
C LEU A 87 0.07 18.91 -16.66
N PRO A 88 0.68 19.55 -17.67
CA PRO A 88 2.00 20.14 -17.49
C PRO A 88 1.96 21.34 -16.51
N PRO A 89 3.08 21.72 -15.88
CA PRO A 89 3.11 22.75 -14.84
C PRO A 89 2.59 24.13 -15.30
N ASP A 90 2.82 24.48 -16.56
CA ASP A 90 2.37 25.71 -17.20
C ASP A 90 0.84 25.81 -17.33
N GLU A 91 0.16 24.68 -17.53
CA GLU A 91 -1.31 24.62 -17.59
C GLU A 91 -1.93 24.40 -16.18
N SER A 92 -1.24 23.73 -15.25
CA SER A 92 -1.78 23.46 -13.90
C SER A 92 -1.64 24.63 -12.91
N GLN A 93 -0.56 25.39 -12.95
CA GLN A 93 -0.33 26.53 -12.05
C GLN A 93 -1.40 27.62 -12.18
N PRO A 94 -1.88 28.02 -13.38
CA PRO A 94 -2.98 28.96 -13.51
C PRO A 94 -4.28 28.48 -12.86
N ILE A 95 -4.57 27.17 -12.93
CA ILE A 95 -5.75 26.57 -12.28
C ILE A 95 -5.59 26.66 -10.76
N VAL A 96 -4.44 26.27 -10.22
CA VAL A 96 -4.14 26.38 -8.79
C VAL A 96 -4.27 27.82 -8.29
N ALA A 97 -3.68 28.78 -9.02
CA ALA A 97 -3.75 30.20 -8.68
C ALA A 97 -5.18 30.75 -8.72
N TRP A 98 -6.00 30.32 -9.70
CA TRP A 98 -7.41 30.68 -9.76
C TRP A 98 -8.19 30.16 -8.54
N VAL A 99 -7.94 28.91 -8.12
CA VAL A 99 -8.62 28.38 -6.94
C VAL A 99 -8.18 29.11 -5.67
N GLN A 100 -6.89 29.37 -5.51
CA GLN A 100 -6.35 30.13 -4.37
C GLN A 100 -6.91 31.57 -4.31
N ALA A 101 -7.25 32.17 -5.46
CA ALA A 101 -7.88 33.48 -5.56
C ALA A 101 -9.40 33.48 -5.26
N GLY A 102 -9.97 32.35 -4.83
CA GLY A 102 -11.39 32.25 -4.47
C GLY A 102 -12.30 31.69 -5.56
N ALA A 103 -11.73 31.13 -6.64
CA ALA A 103 -12.45 30.41 -7.68
C ALA A 103 -13.61 31.22 -8.30
N ASP A 104 -13.33 32.42 -8.80
CA ASP A 104 -14.36 33.27 -9.40
C ASP A 104 -14.87 32.72 -10.74
N ARG A 105 -16.15 32.94 -11.02
CA ARG A 105 -16.82 32.37 -12.21
C ARG A 105 -16.35 33.00 -13.52
N ALA A 106 -16.08 34.30 -13.52
CA ALA A 106 -15.72 35.02 -14.74
C ALA A 106 -14.38 34.52 -15.30
N ARG A 107 -13.39 34.33 -14.43
CA ARG A 107 -12.09 33.76 -14.79
C ARG A 107 -12.19 32.27 -15.11
N TYR A 108 -13.08 31.53 -14.45
CA TYR A 108 -13.35 30.15 -14.82
C TYR A 108 -13.81 30.04 -16.27
N ASP A 109 -14.86 30.78 -16.65
CA ASP A 109 -15.44 30.68 -17.99
C ASP A 109 -14.44 31.09 -19.08
N LYS A 110 -13.58 32.07 -18.78
CA LYS A 110 -12.61 32.62 -19.73
C LYS A 110 -11.32 31.80 -19.86
N ASP A 111 -10.69 31.46 -18.73
CA ASP A 111 -9.30 30.98 -18.71
C ASP A 111 -9.21 29.49 -18.32
N ILE A 112 -10.10 29.00 -17.47
CA ILE A 112 -10.00 27.66 -16.88
C ILE A 112 -10.80 26.63 -17.66
N LYS A 113 -12.05 26.94 -18.01
CA LYS A 113 -12.96 26.05 -18.73
C LYS A 113 -12.34 25.51 -20.03
N PRO A 114 -11.65 26.31 -20.86
CA PRO A 114 -11.00 25.78 -22.07
C PRO A 114 -9.95 24.69 -21.78
N VAL A 115 -9.20 24.82 -20.67
CA VAL A 115 -8.21 23.81 -20.25
C VAL A 115 -8.91 22.54 -19.79
N ILE A 116 -9.96 22.67 -18.99
CA ILE A 116 -10.76 21.53 -18.49
C ILE A 116 -11.38 20.76 -19.66
N ASP A 117 -12.02 21.47 -20.58
CA ASP A 117 -12.64 20.88 -21.78
C ASP A 117 -11.62 20.13 -22.64
N LYS A 118 -10.40 20.67 -22.76
CA LYS A 118 -9.34 20.09 -23.58
C LYS A 118 -8.63 18.90 -22.93
N ARG A 119 -8.43 18.93 -21.61
CA ARG A 119 -7.51 18.01 -20.90
C ARG A 119 -8.20 17.04 -19.96
N CYS A 120 -9.28 17.46 -19.31
CA CYS A 120 -9.88 16.71 -18.21
C CYS A 120 -11.15 15.97 -18.63
N MET A 121 -11.90 16.52 -19.57
CA MET A 121 -13.21 15.96 -19.98
C MET A 121 -13.14 14.60 -20.64
N SER A 122 -11.98 14.14 -21.11
CA SER A 122 -11.81 12.78 -21.63
C SER A 122 -12.08 11.69 -20.58
N CYS A 123 -11.89 12.01 -19.29
CA CYS A 123 -12.19 11.11 -18.18
C CYS A 123 -13.28 11.69 -17.26
N HIS A 124 -13.33 13.00 -17.07
CA HIS A 124 -14.20 13.67 -16.10
C HIS A 124 -15.54 14.17 -16.70
N ASP A 125 -16.04 13.53 -17.76
CA ASP A 125 -17.32 13.89 -18.40
C ASP A 125 -18.58 13.47 -17.61
N GLY A 126 -18.41 12.64 -16.58
CA GLY A 126 -19.49 12.11 -15.76
C GLY A 126 -19.98 10.71 -16.18
N SER A 127 -19.37 10.09 -17.19
CA SER A 127 -19.64 8.69 -17.57
C SER A 127 -19.22 7.69 -16.50
N ASN A 128 -18.15 7.99 -15.75
CA ASN A 128 -17.63 7.17 -14.67
C ASN A 128 -18.04 7.74 -13.29
N PRO A 129 -18.94 7.07 -12.54
CA PRO A 129 -19.40 7.54 -11.23
C PRO A 129 -18.32 7.47 -10.13
N HIS A 130 -17.17 6.88 -10.41
CA HIS A 130 -16.06 6.75 -9.45
C HIS A 130 -15.04 7.88 -9.51
N ILE A 131 -15.17 8.82 -10.46
CA ILE A 131 -14.33 10.02 -10.57
C ILE A 131 -15.19 11.28 -10.64
N ALA A 132 -14.62 12.42 -10.26
CA ALA A 132 -15.39 13.67 -10.17
C ALA A 132 -15.86 14.12 -11.57
N ASN A 133 -17.10 14.58 -11.69
CA ASN A 133 -17.59 15.19 -12.93
C ASN A 133 -17.15 16.66 -13.00
N LEU A 134 -16.51 17.07 -14.11
CA LEU A 134 -16.03 18.44 -14.34
C LEU A 134 -16.82 19.19 -15.42
N GLY A 135 -17.87 18.57 -15.98
CA GLY A 135 -18.62 19.08 -17.12
C GLY A 135 -19.53 20.28 -16.83
N ASN A 136 -19.70 20.67 -15.57
CA ASN A 136 -20.48 21.85 -15.22
C ASN A 136 -19.86 22.66 -14.07
N TRP A 137 -20.29 23.92 -13.99
CA TRP A 137 -19.81 24.88 -12.99
C TRP A 137 -20.08 24.43 -11.56
N GLU A 138 -21.23 23.81 -11.28
CA GLU A 138 -21.60 23.44 -9.92
C GLU A 138 -20.70 22.34 -9.35
N THR A 139 -20.40 21.32 -10.15
CA THR A 139 -19.49 20.25 -9.74
C THR A 139 -18.05 20.75 -9.66
N MET A 140 -17.63 21.65 -10.56
CA MET A 140 -16.33 22.31 -10.47
C MET A 140 -16.21 23.13 -9.18
N LYS A 141 -17.21 23.95 -8.85
CA LYS A 141 -17.20 24.79 -7.65
C LYS A 141 -17.11 23.96 -6.36
N LYS A 142 -17.72 22.78 -6.31
CA LYS A 142 -17.57 21.86 -5.17
C LYS A 142 -16.14 21.34 -4.98
N LEU A 143 -15.34 21.30 -6.04
CA LEU A 143 -13.94 20.89 -5.98
C LEU A 143 -13.00 22.02 -5.58
N THR A 144 -13.46 23.27 -5.62
CA THR A 144 -12.70 24.41 -5.12
C THR A 144 -12.87 24.61 -3.61
N GLU A 145 -13.78 23.87 -2.98
CA GLU A 145 -13.91 23.79 -1.53
C GLU A 145 -12.63 23.24 -0.87
N GLN A 146 -12.46 23.60 0.39
CA GLN A 146 -11.29 23.26 1.20
C GLN A 146 -11.08 21.74 1.25
N ASP A 147 -9.83 21.32 1.06
CA ASP A 147 -9.45 19.92 1.18
C ASP A 147 -9.44 19.50 2.65
N THR A 148 -10.40 18.65 3.02
CA THR A 148 -10.51 17.99 4.33
C THR A 148 -9.92 16.56 4.30
N GLY A 149 -9.19 16.22 3.23
CA GLY A 149 -8.54 14.94 3.03
C GLY A 149 -9.50 13.85 2.62
N ALA A 150 -9.07 12.60 2.76
CA ALA A 150 -9.86 11.44 2.36
C ALA A 150 -11.20 11.34 3.13
N ASP A 151 -12.29 11.17 2.39
CA ASP A 151 -13.64 11.08 2.96
C ASP A 151 -13.82 9.83 3.85
N ILE A 152 -14.68 9.91 4.87
CA ILE A 152 -14.88 8.83 5.83
C ILE A 152 -15.37 7.53 5.17
N PHE A 153 -16.26 7.61 4.18
CA PHE A 153 -16.70 6.42 3.45
C PHE A 153 -15.60 5.85 2.57
N THR A 154 -14.74 6.72 2.03
CA THR A 154 -13.52 6.28 1.33
C THR A 154 -12.61 5.52 2.29
N LEU A 155 -12.36 6.05 3.49
CA LEU A 155 -11.57 5.38 4.52
C LEU A 155 -12.17 4.02 4.87
N VAL A 156 -13.48 3.94 5.14
CA VAL A 156 -14.16 2.68 5.47
C VAL A 156 -14.03 1.66 4.34
N ARG A 157 -14.25 2.09 3.10
CA ARG A 157 -14.11 1.22 1.93
C ARG A 157 -12.70 0.67 1.78
N VAL A 158 -11.69 1.55 1.84
CA VAL A 158 -10.28 1.15 1.70
C VAL A 158 -9.85 0.28 2.89
N SER A 159 -10.30 0.60 4.10
CA SER A 159 -10.08 -0.21 5.32
C SER A 159 -10.62 -1.63 5.16
N HIS A 160 -11.86 -1.77 4.66
CA HIS A 160 -12.45 -3.08 4.38
C HIS A 160 -11.59 -3.89 3.41
N ILE A 161 -11.20 -3.28 2.28
CA ILE A 161 -10.38 -3.94 1.26
C ILE A 161 -9.02 -4.34 1.83
N HIS A 162 -8.36 -3.49 2.62
CA HIS A 162 -7.04 -3.78 3.19
C HIS A 162 -7.11 -4.83 4.30
N LEU A 163 -8.08 -4.74 5.21
CA LEU A 163 -8.28 -5.73 6.27
C LEU A 163 -8.45 -7.13 5.68
N PHE A 164 -9.34 -7.30 4.69
CA PHE A 164 -9.54 -8.60 4.07
C PHE A 164 -8.35 -9.01 3.18
N GLY A 165 -7.94 -8.14 2.26
CA GLY A 165 -6.90 -8.44 1.28
C GLY A 165 -5.55 -8.77 1.92
N LEU A 166 -5.04 -7.89 2.79
CA LEU A 166 -3.73 -8.09 3.42
C LEU A 166 -3.74 -9.25 4.42
N THR A 167 -4.86 -9.50 5.11
CA THR A 167 -4.98 -10.70 5.97
C THR A 167 -4.77 -11.98 5.17
N PHE A 168 -5.39 -12.12 4.00
CA PHE A 168 -5.19 -13.30 3.16
C PHE A 168 -3.76 -13.40 2.60
N ILE A 169 -3.16 -12.28 2.20
CA ILE A 169 -1.76 -12.26 1.73
C ILE A 169 -0.82 -12.74 2.85
N PHE A 170 -0.91 -12.16 4.04
CA PHE A 170 -0.06 -12.55 5.16
C PHE A 170 -0.39 -13.93 5.72
N PHE A 171 -1.64 -14.40 5.57
CA PHE A 171 -2.00 -15.76 5.90
C PHE A 171 -1.29 -16.76 4.97
N ILE A 172 -1.34 -16.53 3.65
CA ILE A 172 -0.68 -17.40 2.66
C ILE A 172 0.84 -17.35 2.83
N VAL A 173 1.44 -16.16 2.88
CA VAL A 173 2.89 -16.01 3.06
C VAL A 173 3.35 -16.58 4.40
N GLY A 174 2.61 -16.32 5.48
CA GLY A 174 2.89 -16.86 6.81
C GLY A 174 2.76 -18.38 6.87
N LEU A 175 1.77 -18.96 6.19
CA LEU A 175 1.62 -20.41 6.05
C LEU A 175 2.83 -21.01 5.32
N ILE A 176 3.25 -20.43 4.20
CA ILE A 176 4.43 -20.89 3.46
C ILE A 176 5.68 -20.75 4.34
N PHE A 177 5.88 -19.61 4.99
CA PHE A 177 7.00 -19.36 5.90
C PHE A 177 6.98 -20.25 7.16
N SER A 178 5.82 -20.79 7.54
CA SER A 178 5.71 -21.73 8.65
C SER A 178 6.50 -23.04 8.42
N HIS A 179 6.85 -23.35 7.18
CA HIS A 179 7.74 -24.47 6.83
C HIS A 179 9.24 -24.11 6.92
N ALA A 180 9.59 -22.82 6.88
CA ALA A 180 10.98 -22.37 6.96
C ALA A 180 11.61 -22.74 8.31
N TYR A 181 12.82 -23.27 8.27
CA TYR A 181 13.63 -23.51 9.46
C TYR A 181 14.26 -22.20 9.93
N VAL A 182 13.66 -21.59 10.95
CA VAL A 182 14.15 -20.36 11.59
C VAL A 182 14.18 -20.59 13.09
N ARG A 183 15.34 -20.34 13.71
CA ARG A 183 15.57 -20.42 15.16
C ARG A 183 16.18 -19.11 15.64
N PRO A 184 15.78 -18.63 16.83
CA PRO A 184 14.86 -19.25 17.80
C PRO A 184 13.38 -19.19 17.36
N VAL A 185 12.53 -20.09 17.91
CA VAL A 185 11.12 -20.22 17.48
C VAL A 185 10.30 -18.96 17.79
N TRP A 186 10.56 -18.30 18.93
CA TRP A 186 9.87 -17.06 19.28
C TRP A 186 10.04 -15.99 18.20
N PHE A 187 11.24 -15.90 17.59
CA PHE A 187 11.52 -14.93 16.52
C PHE A 187 10.67 -15.23 15.29
N LYS A 188 10.56 -16.52 14.91
CA LYS A 188 9.67 -16.95 13.84
C LYS A 188 8.21 -16.58 14.11
N CYS A 189 7.72 -16.78 15.33
CA CYS A 189 6.37 -16.39 15.73
C CYS A 189 6.16 -14.87 15.64
N VAL A 190 7.14 -14.07 16.07
CA VAL A 190 7.09 -12.60 15.96
C VAL A 190 7.00 -12.17 14.50
N VAL A 191 7.84 -12.71 13.62
CA VAL A 191 7.79 -12.41 12.17
C VAL A 191 6.43 -12.72 11.56
N ILE A 192 5.78 -13.80 11.98
CA ILE A 192 4.44 -14.17 11.51
C ILE A 192 3.36 -13.24 12.07
N ALA A 193 3.43 -12.87 13.35
CA ALA A 193 2.37 -12.10 14.02
C ALA A 193 2.41 -10.59 13.74
N VAL A 194 3.61 -10.01 13.61
CA VAL A 194 3.83 -8.57 13.47
C VAL A 194 3.04 -7.94 12.31
N PRO A 195 2.99 -8.51 11.09
CA PRO A 195 2.19 -7.95 9.99
C PRO A 195 0.73 -7.68 10.34
N TYR A 196 0.09 -8.55 11.13
CA TYR A 196 -1.33 -8.40 11.50
C TYR A 196 -1.53 -7.27 12.50
N VAL A 197 -0.59 -7.12 13.44
CA VAL A 197 -0.57 -5.98 14.37
C VAL A 197 -0.35 -4.68 13.59
N CYS A 198 0.63 -4.66 12.69
CA CYS A 198 0.91 -3.50 11.84
C CYS A 198 -0.28 -3.13 10.95
N LEU A 199 -0.93 -4.11 10.31
CA LEU A 199 -2.14 -3.89 9.50
C LEU A 199 -3.23 -3.19 10.31
N THR A 200 -3.45 -3.65 11.53
CA THR A 200 -4.46 -3.09 12.42
C THR A 200 -4.10 -1.66 12.82
N CYS A 201 -2.85 -1.44 13.24
CA CYS A 201 -2.33 -0.11 13.59
C CYS A 201 -2.37 0.88 12.42
N ASP A 202 -2.00 0.44 11.22
CA ASP A 202 -2.01 1.24 9.99
C ASP A 202 -3.42 1.72 9.66
N ILE A 203 -4.40 0.83 9.67
CA ILE A 203 -5.77 1.20 9.33
C ILE A 203 -6.38 2.13 10.37
N PHE A 204 -6.17 1.87 11.66
CA PHE A 204 -6.64 2.78 12.70
C PHE A 204 -5.94 4.14 12.64
N SER A 205 -4.65 4.17 12.30
CA SER A 205 -3.91 5.43 12.25
C SER A 205 -4.48 6.38 11.21
N TRP A 206 -4.97 5.91 10.07
CA TRP A 206 -5.59 6.77 9.03
C TRP A 206 -6.72 7.66 9.56
N TYR A 207 -7.59 7.11 10.41
CA TYR A 207 -8.69 7.85 11.03
C TYR A 207 -8.17 8.88 12.04
N ILE A 208 -7.14 8.49 12.79
CA ILE A 208 -6.54 9.33 13.83
C ILE A 208 -5.74 10.46 13.21
N VAL A 209 -5.05 10.25 12.07
CA VAL A 209 -4.31 11.32 11.37
C VAL A 209 -5.20 12.51 11.07
N LYS A 210 -6.50 12.30 10.79
CA LYS A 210 -7.45 13.41 10.53
C LYS A 210 -7.60 14.38 11.70
N VAL A 211 -7.44 13.91 12.93
CA VAL A 211 -7.65 14.70 14.15
C VAL A 211 -6.34 14.96 14.92
N PHE A 212 -5.34 14.10 14.74
CA PHE A 212 -4.05 14.16 15.43
C PHE A 212 -2.94 13.71 14.48
N HIS A 213 -2.34 14.69 13.80
CA HIS A 213 -1.39 14.49 12.71
C HIS A 213 -0.18 13.59 13.04
N PRO A 214 0.39 13.58 14.27
CA PRO A 214 1.55 12.73 14.58
C PRO A 214 1.35 11.23 14.33
N PHE A 215 0.11 10.75 14.25
CA PHE A 215 -0.19 9.37 13.86
C PHE A 215 0.22 9.04 12.41
N ALA A 216 0.55 10.01 11.57
CA ALA A 216 1.14 9.77 10.26
C ALA A 216 2.47 8.99 10.38
N TRP A 217 3.25 9.17 11.46
CA TRP A 217 4.42 8.33 11.71
C TRP A 217 4.06 6.87 12.02
N VAL A 218 2.92 6.64 12.68
CA VAL A 218 2.42 5.29 12.96
C VAL A 218 2.03 4.60 11.66
N THR A 219 1.30 5.29 10.77
CA THR A 219 0.96 4.79 9.43
C THR A 219 2.22 4.40 8.64
N MET A 220 3.19 5.31 8.53
CA MET A 220 4.44 5.06 7.79
C MET A 220 5.25 3.91 8.41
N GLY A 221 5.38 3.90 9.75
CA GLY A 221 6.13 2.88 10.47
C GLY A 221 5.47 1.51 10.36
N ALA A 222 4.15 1.43 10.51
CA ALA A 222 3.39 0.19 10.37
C ALA A 222 3.52 -0.37 8.95
N GLY A 223 3.38 0.47 7.92
CA GLY A 223 3.60 0.08 6.52
C GLY A 223 5.02 -0.43 6.26
N ALA A 224 6.03 0.25 6.79
CA ALA A 224 7.43 -0.14 6.63
C ALA A 224 7.74 -1.50 7.30
N VAL A 225 7.30 -1.68 8.54
CA VAL A 225 7.49 -2.95 9.29
C VAL A 225 6.72 -4.09 8.64
N MET A 226 5.51 -3.84 8.14
CA MET A 226 4.72 -4.81 7.39
C MET A 226 5.43 -5.25 6.10
N GLY A 227 5.97 -4.29 5.34
CA GLY A 227 6.77 -4.59 4.12
C GLY A 227 8.06 -5.34 4.42
N MET A 228 8.76 -4.99 5.50
CA MET A 228 9.96 -5.71 5.92
C MET A 228 9.63 -7.15 6.34
N SER A 229 8.52 -7.35 7.04
CA SER A 229 8.07 -8.68 7.44
C SER A 229 7.70 -9.55 6.23
N PHE A 230 7.01 -8.96 5.24
CA PHE A 230 6.75 -9.61 3.95
C PHE A 230 8.06 -10.02 3.26
N ALA A 231 9.01 -9.08 3.12
CA ALA A 231 10.28 -9.32 2.46
C ALA A 231 11.12 -10.41 3.16
N LEU A 232 11.16 -10.40 4.49
CA LEU A 232 11.88 -11.40 5.28
C LEU A 232 11.27 -12.79 5.10
N MET A 233 9.94 -12.91 5.21
CA MET A 233 9.25 -14.18 4.99
C MET A 233 9.45 -14.69 3.57
N TRP A 234 9.37 -13.81 2.57
CA TRP A 234 9.57 -14.13 1.17
C TRP A 234 11.01 -14.62 0.90
N LEU A 235 12.02 -13.85 1.30
CA LEU A 235 13.43 -14.15 1.05
C LEU A 235 13.84 -15.48 1.68
N ILE A 236 13.49 -15.68 2.96
CA ILE A 236 13.82 -16.92 3.67
C ILE A 236 13.09 -18.11 3.06
N SER A 237 11.80 -17.98 2.72
CA SER A 237 11.03 -19.07 2.12
C SER A 237 11.58 -19.44 0.74
N MET A 238 11.81 -18.47 -0.14
CA MET A 238 12.37 -18.71 -1.47
C MET A 238 13.77 -19.33 -1.40
N TYR A 239 14.62 -18.83 -0.49
CA TYR A 239 15.95 -19.38 -0.29
C TYR A 239 15.90 -20.82 0.20
N GLN A 240 15.09 -21.11 1.21
CA GLN A 240 15.01 -22.46 1.79
C GLN A 240 14.25 -23.45 0.92
N LEU A 241 13.33 -22.98 0.07
CA LEU A 241 12.63 -23.81 -0.91
C LEU A 241 13.57 -24.40 -1.94
N TRP A 242 14.60 -23.68 -2.39
CA TRP A 242 15.38 -24.09 -3.57
C TRP A 242 16.88 -24.23 -3.34
N PHE A 243 17.46 -23.52 -2.37
CA PHE A 243 18.92 -23.40 -2.23
C PHE A 243 19.46 -23.90 -0.88
N SER A 244 18.63 -23.97 0.17
CA SER A 244 19.06 -24.46 1.48
C SER A 244 19.22 -25.98 1.51
N LYS A 245 20.22 -26.45 2.27
CA LYS A 245 20.33 -27.87 2.65
C LYS A 245 19.29 -28.20 3.72
N THR A 246 18.90 -29.47 3.81
CA THR A 246 18.04 -29.97 4.88
C THR A 246 18.70 -29.74 6.26
N PRO A 247 18.03 -29.05 7.20
CA PRO A 247 18.57 -28.82 8.54
C PRO A 247 18.86 -30.15 9.27
N LYS A 248 19.95 -30.21 10.06
CA LYS A 248 20.35 -31.43 10.79
C LYS A 248 19.21 -32.05 11.63
N PRO A 249 18.41 -31.29 12.40
CA PRO A 249 17.32 -31.87 13.18
C PRO A 249 16.21 -32.49 12.31
N VAL A 250 16.03 -32.00 11.09
CA VAL A 250 15.06 -32.54 10.12
C VAL A 250 15.60 -33.84 9.51
N ALA A 251 16.87 -33.83 9.06
CA ALA A 251 17.52 -35.01 8.50
C ALA A 251 17.57 -36.19 9.50
N GLN A 252 17.79 -35.89 10.79
CA GLN A 252 17.81 -36.90 11.85
C GLN A 252 16.42 -37.50 12.15
N ARG A 253 15.33 -36.75 11.93
CA ARG A 253 13.96 -37.22 12.16
C ARG A 253 13.53 -38.28 11.14
N SER A 254 13.98 -38.15 9.89
CA SER A 254 13.51 -39.01 8.79
C SER A 254 14.27 -40.35 8.69
N GLY A 255 15.29 -40.59 9.52
CA GLY A 255 16.01 -41.87 9.60
C GLY A 255 16.81 -42.29 8.35
N ALA A 256 16.73 -41.53 7.24
CA ALA A 256 17.43 -41.80 5.99
C ALA A 256 17.49 -40.55 5.09
N GLU A 257 18.55 -40.43 4.30
CA GLU A 257 18.76 -39.46 3.20
C GLU A 257 17.76 -39.60 2.03
N THR A 258 16.57 -40.15 2.25
CA THR A 258 15.55 -40.29 1.20
C THR A 258 14.70 -39.02 1.15
N MET A 259 15.04 -38.14 0.20
CA MET A 259 14.03 -37.24 -0.36
C MET A 259 12.87 -38.11 -0.84
N ILE A 260 11.74 -38.04 -0.15
CA ILE A 260 10.50 -38.65 -0.63
C ILE A 260 10.09 -37.81 -1.84
N VAL A 261 10.48 -38.27 -3.03
CA VAL A 261 10.10 -37.67 -4.30
C VAL A 261 8.64 -38.04 -4.55
N GLY A 262 7.75 -37.11 -4.21
CA GLY A 262 6.37 -37.05 -4.69
C GLY A 262 6.21 -35.84 -5.59
#